data_AF-K1TDC0-F1
#
_entry.id   AF-K1TDC0-F1
#
_cell.length_a   1.000
_cell.length_b   1.000
_cell.length_c   1.000
_cell.angle_alpha   90.00
_cell.angle_beta   90.00
_cell.angle_gamma   90.00
#
_symmetry.space_group_name_H-M   'P 1'
#
loop_
_entity.id
_entity.type
_entity.pdbx_description
1 polymer ?
#
loop_
_entity_poly.entity_id
_entity_poly.type
_entity_poly.pdbx_seq_one_letter_code
_entity_poly.pdbx_strand_id
1 'polypeptide(L)' 'MKRREFERTTPEGVGLRSEDIEWLLDELESGFTEMHGLMIMRHGKVCAEGWWVPYGPGVRHGLQSLSKTYAATAVG' A
#
# COMPACT_ATOMS: atom_id res chain seq x y z
N MET A 1 -12.21 -20.13 1.72
CA MET A 1 -12.03 -19.02 2.69
C MET A 1 -12.68 -17.77 2.10
N LYS A 2 -13.62 -17.11 2.80
CA LYS A 2 -14.23 -15.86 2.30
C LYS A 2 -13.21 -14.72 2.47
N ARG A 3 -12.89 -14.01 1.38
CA ARG A 3 -12.04 -12.81 1.44
C ARG A 3 -12.81 -11.72 2.17
N ARG A 4 -12.25 -11.19 3.26
CA ARG A 4 -12.77 -10.02 3.94
C ARG A 4 -12.07 -8.79 3.35
N GLU A 5 -12.83 -7.93 2.72
CA GLU A 5 -12.33 -6.64 2.23
C GLU A 5 -12.08 -5.70 3.40
N PHE A 6 -11.02 -4.88 3.29
CA PHE A 6 -10.83 -3.75 4.19
C PHE A 6 -11.76 -2.61 3.79
N GLU A 7 -12.26 -1.88 4.79
CA GLU A 7 -13.05 -0.66 4.58
C GLU A 7 -12.16 0.41 3.94
N ARG A 8 -12.67 1.11 2.92
CA ARG A 8 -12.02 2.30 2.36
C ARG A 8 -12.60 3.55 3.00
N THR A 9 -11.74 4.52 3.29
CA THR A 9 -12.10 5.79 3.92
C THR A 9 -11.20 6.90 3.38
N THR A 10 -11.50 8.16 3.72
CA THR A 10 -10.58 9.28 3.45
C THR A 10 -9.40 9.28 4.42
N PRO A 11 -8.28 9.92 4.07
CA PRO A 11 -7.17 10.19 5.00
C PRO A 11 -7.66 10.85 6.29
N GLU A 12 -8.54 11.85 6.18
CA GLU A 12 -9.09 12.59 7.33
C GLU A 12 -9.92 11.67 8.24
N GLY A 13 -10.64 10.71 7.66
CA GLY A 13 -11.42 9.71 8.39
C GLY A 13 -10.57 8.79 9.28
N VAL A 14 -9.25 8.78 9.08
CA VAL A 14 -8.28 8.08 9.95
C VAL A 14 -7.27 9.05 10.59
N GLY A 15 -7.55 10.36 10.58
CA GLY A 15 -6.71 11.38 11.20
C GLY A 15 -5.37 11.60 10.50
N LEU A 16 -5.33 11.45 9.18
CA LEU A 16 -4.24 11.89 8.30
C LEU A 16 -4.73 13.07 7.45
N ARG A 17 -3.84 13.97 7.06
CA ARG A 17 -4.18 15.05 6.11
C ARG A 17 -3.94 14.54 4.71
N SER A 18 -4.85 14.80 3.77
CA SER A 18 -4.65 14.44 2.37
C SER A 18 -3.38 15.07 1.77
N GLU A 19 -3.04 16.30 2.18
CA GLU A 19 -1.82 17.01 1.73
C GLU A 19 -0.52 16.25 2.06
N ASP A 20 -0.46 15.50 3.17
CA ASP A 20 0.71 14.70 3.51
C ASP A 20 0.86 13.49 2.59
N ILE A 21 -0.26 12.94 2.11
CA ILE A 21 -0.27 11.83 1.16
C ILE A 21 0.09 12.33 -0.24
N GLU A 22 -0.44 13.49 -0.66
CA GLU A 22 -0.07 14.13 -1.93
C GLU A 22 1.42 14.45 -1.97
N TRP A 23 1.96 15.05 -0.91
CA TRP A 23 3.40 15.32 -0.82
C TRP A 23 4.24 14.03 -0.94
N LEU A 24 3.83 12.94 -0.28
CA LEU A 24 4.50 11.65 -0.42
C LEU A 24 4.46 11.14 -1.86
N LEU A 25 3.33 11.29 -2.56
CA LEU A 25 3.20 10.87 -3.96
C LEU A 25 4.14 11.68 -4.86
N ASP A 26 4.19 13.01 -4.69
CA ASP A 26 5.09 13.89 -5.44
C ASP A 26 6.57 13.49 -5.25
N GLU A 27 6.96 13.21 -4.00
CA GLU A 27 8.33 12.75 -3.71
C GLU A 27 8.63 11.40 -4.35
N LEU A 28 7.72 10.43 -4.26
CA LEU A 28 7.90 9.13 -4.91
C LEU A 28 8.00 9.25 -6.44
N GLU A 29 7.28 10.20 -7.04
CA GLU A 29 7.30 10.49 -8.47
C GLU A 29 8.51 11.35 -8.92
N SER A 30 9.28 11.90 -7.99
CA SER A 30 10.43 12.78 -8.29
C SER A 30 11.61 12.10 -9.02
N GLY A 31 11.53 10.79 -9.26
CA GLY A 31 12.44 10.05 -10.13
C GLY A 31 13.57 9.29 -9.41
N PHE A 32 13.60 9.30 -8.08
CA PHE A 32 14.54 8.45 -7.33
C PHE A 32 14.02 7.02 -7.09
N THR A 33 12.75 6.75 -7.41
CA THR A 33 12.12 5.44 -7.24
C THR A 33 11.52 4.91 -8.54
N GLU A 34 11.32 3.60 -8.59
CA GLU A 34 10.51 2.92 -9.60
C GLU A 34 9.28 2.31 -8.90
N MET A 35 8.25 3.13 -8.69
CA MET A 35 7.07 2.69 -7.95
C MET A 35 6.18 1.73 -8.74
N HIS A 36 5.69 0.69 -8.07
CA HIS A 36 4.73 -0.24 -8.65
C HIS A 36 3.31 -0.04 -8.09
N GLY A 37 3.21 0.32 -6.81
CA GLY A 37 1.93 0.58 -6.17
C GLY A 37 2.12 0.94 -4.70
N LEU A 38 1.10 1.57 -4.13
CA LEU A 38 1.07 2.05 -2.77
C LEU A 38 -0.30 1.71 -2.16
N MET A 39 -0.29 1.31 -0.88
CA MET A 39 -1.50 1.16 -0.07
C MET A 39 -1.18 1.61 1.35
N ILE A 40 -1.97 2.54 1.87
CA ILE A 40 -1.83 3.09 3.23
C ILE A 40 -3.08 2.73 4.03
N MET A 41 -2.88 2.05 5.16
CA MET A 41 -3.94 1.62 6.06
C MET A 41 -3.68 2.11 7.48
N ARG A 42 -4.71 2.68 8.11
CA ARG A 42 -4.68 3.08 9.52
C ARG A 42 -6.01 2.73 10.19
N HIS A 43 -5.97 2.30 11.45
CA HIS A 43 -7.15 1.83 12.19
C HIS A 43 -7.98 0.74 11.47
N GLY A 44 -7.31 -0.11 10.68
CA GLY A 44 -7.95 -1.19 9.91
C GLY A 44 -8.71 -0.74 8.66
N LYS A 45 -8.55 0.52 8.24
CA LYS A 45 -9.19 1.09 7.04
C LYS A 45 -8.13 1.57 6.06
N VAL A 46 -8.31 1.22 4.78
CA VAL A 46 -7.46 1.73 3.69
C VAL A 46 -7.86 3.17 3.42
N CYS A 47 -6.89 4.09 3.49
CA CYS A 47 -7.13 5.52 3.34
C CYS A 47 -6.54 6.12 2.06
N ALA A 48 -5.60 5.41 1.43
CA ALA A 48 -5.09 5.70 0.09
C ALA A 48 -4.59 4.40 -0.54
N GLU A 49 -4.90 4.16 -1.82
CA GLU A 49 -4.34 3.07 -2.62
C GLU A 49 -4.22 3.49 -4.09
N GLY A 50 -3.17 3.04 -4.77
CA GLY A 50 -2.91 3.40 -6.17
C GLY A 50 -1.79 2.57 -6.79
N TRP A 51 -1.75 2.55 -8.13
CA TRP A 51 -0.79 1.79 -8.93
C TRP A 51 -0.32 2.62 -10.12
N TRP A 52 0.99 2.64 -10.35
CA TRP A 52 1.59 3.29 -11.52
C TRP A 52 1.54 2.34 -12.72
N VAL A 53 1.29 2.87 -13.92
CA VAL A 53 1.28 2.08 -15.15
C VAL A 53 2.67 1.48 -15.42
N PRO A 54 2.80 0.20 -15.82
CA PRO A 54 1.74 -0.75 -16.24
C PRO A 54 1.22 -1.68 -15.13
N TYR A 55 1.46 -1.35 -13.85
CA TYR A 55 1.08 -2.18 -12.71
C TYR A 55 -0.39 -2.02 -12.30
N GLY A 56 -0.87 -2.91 -11.42
CA GLY A 56 -2.25 -2.89 -10.94
C GLY A 56 -2.53 -3.91 -9.83
N PRO A 57 -3.70 -3.86 -9.18
CA PRO A 57 -4.04 -4.66 -7.99
C PRO A 57 -4.03 -6.18 -8.19
N GLY A 58 -4.10 -6.65 -9.43
CA GLY A 58 -4.09 -8.08 -9.79
C GLY A 58 -2.72 -8.59 -10.27
N VAL A 59 -1.71 -7.73 -10.37
CA VAL A 59 -0.40 -8.09 -10.89
C VAL A 59 0.39 -8.87 -9.83
N ARG A 60 0.96 -10.01 -10.22
CA ARG A 60 1.83 -10.79 -9.33
C ARG A 60 3.22 -10.18 -9.31
N HIS A 61 3.69 -9.82 -8.12
CA HIS A 61 5.03 -9.28 -7.92
C HIS A 61 5.96 -10.31 -7.27
N GLY A 62 7.24 -10.28 -7.66
CA GLY A 62 8.28 -10.99 -6.93
C GLY A 62 8.49 -10.33 -5.57
N LEU A 63 8.27 -11.08 -4.49
CA LEU A 63 8.30 -10.54 -3.12
C LEU A 63 9.71 -10.57 -2.49
N GLN A 64 10.68 -11.22 -3.15
CA GLN A 64 12.07 -11.31 -2.70
C GLN A 64 12.20 -11.61 -1.19
N SER A 65 12.94 -10.81 -0.44
CA SER A 65 13.15 -11.00 1.00
C SER A 65 11.89 -10.91 1.86
N LEU A 66 10.77 -10.35 1.37
CA LEU A 66 9.49 -10.38 2.10
C LEU A 66 9.02 -11.81 2.36
N SER A 67 9.43 -12.78 1.54
CA SER A 67 9.20 -14.21 1.78
C SER A 67 9.63 -14.67 3.18
N LYS A 68 10.67 -14.04 3.74
CA LYS A 68 11.18 -14.34 5.08
C LYS A 68 10.18 -13.96 6.18
N THR A 69 9.40 -12.89 5.99
CA THR A 69 8.34 -12.50 6.92
C THR A 69 7.28 -13.60 7.01
N TYR A 70 6.87 -14.18 5.87
CA TYR A 70 5.92 -15.29 5.88
C TYR A 70 6.49 -16.54 6.57
N ALA A 71 7.77 -16.85 6.32
CA ALA A 71 8.44 -17.96 7.00
C ALA A 71 8.51 -17.73 8.52
N ALA A 72 8.86 -16.53 8.96
CA ALA A 72 8.89 -16.17 10.38
C ALA A 72 7.50 -16.31 11.03
N THR A 73 6.43 -15.82 10.39
CA THR A 73 5.05 -16.00 10.89
C THR A 73 4.65 -17.47 11.01
N ALA A 74 5.13 -18.35 10.12
CA ALA A 74 4.86 -19.78 10.20
C ALA A 74 5.60 -20.47 11.35
N VAL A 75 6.77 -19.97 11.73
CA VAL A 75 7.54 -20.47 12.87
C VAL A 75 6.96 -19.96 14.20
N GLY A 76 6.57 -18.68 14.26
CA GLY A 76 6.08 -17.99 15.47
C GLY A 76 7.11 -17.03 16.02
#